data_AF-A0A9E1Y8R3-F1
#
_entry.id   AF-A0A9E1Y8R3-F1
#
_cell.length_a   1.000
_cell.length_b   1.000
_cell.length_c   1.000
_cell.angle_alpha   90.00
_cell.angle_beta   90.00
_cell.angle_gamma   90.00
#
_symmetry.space_group_name_H-M   'P 1'
#
loop_
_entity.id
_entity.type
_entity.pdbx_description
1 polymer ?
#
loop_
_entity_poly.entity_id
_entity_poly.type
_entity_poly.pdbx_seq_one_letter_code
_entity_poly.pdbx_strand_id
1 'polypeptide(L)'
;MRLSKSSLYQSFGNKEALLISCIDHYQTAFNQKLSELLKASTSGLGFIAQLLESVIREANDPERKGCLLVNTVNELGGCPRIEAVARESLFESVFSNI
;
A
#
# COMPACT_ATOMS: atom_id res chain seq x y z
N MET A 1 21.07 -4.50 -2.42
CA MET A 1 21.38 -4.66 -0.98
C MET A 1 22.13 -5.96 -0.75
N ARG A 2 23.17 -5.97 0.10
CA ARG A 2 23.80 -7.20 0.63
C ARG A 2 23.47 -7.30 2.12
N LEU A 3 22.30 -7.84 2.46
CA LEU A 3 21.87 -8.08 3.84
C LEU A 3 21.98 -9.57 4.16
N SER A 4 22.48 -9.90 5.35
CA SER A 4 22.48 -11.28 5.84
C SER A 4 21.10 -11.66 6.39
N LYS A 5 20.78 -12.97 6.38
CA LYS A 5 19.59 -13.50 7.04
C LYS A 5 19.54 -13.06 8.50
N SER A 6 20.67 -13.14 9.21
CA SER A 6 20.77 -12.74 10.62
C SER A 6 20.42 -11.26 10.83
N SER A 7 20.88 -10.35 9.97
CA SER A 7 20.54 -8.93 10.07
C SER A 7 19.04 -8.68 9.85
N LEU A 8 18.41 -9.36 8.88
CA LEU A 8 16.95 -9.25 8.67
C LEU A 8 16.15 -9.70 9.88
N TYR A 9 16.46 -10.87 10.44
CA TYR A 9 15.76 -11.38 11.62
C TYR A 9 16.09 -10.58 12.89
N GLN A 10 17.26 -9.98 12.98
CA GLN A 10 17.59 -9.07 14.08
C GLN A 10 16.73 -7.79 14.04
N SER A 11 16.49 -7.23 12.85
CA SER A 11 15.69 -6.01 12.69
C SER A 11 14.18 -6.24 12.84
N PHE A 12 13.67 -7.32 12.25
CA PHE A 12 12.21 -7.54 12.14
C PHE A 12 11.69 -8.69 13.00
N GLY A 13 12.56 -9.48 13.62
CA GLY A 13 12.19 -10.62 14.45
C GLY A 13 11.75 -11.86 13.66
N ASN A 14 10.78 -11.73 12.75
CA ASN A 14 10.31 -12.83 11.91
C ASN A 14 9.73 -12.35 10.56
N LYS A 15 9.40 -13.29 9.67
CA LYS A 15 8.88 -12.99 8.32
C LYS A 15 7.51 -12.30 8.35
N GLU A 16 6.67 -12.64 9.31
CA GLU A 16 5.33 -12.05 9.42
C GLU A 16 5.41 -10.59 9.87
N ALA A 17 6.26 -10.28 10.85
CA ALA A 17 6.53 -8.91 11.28
C ALA A 17 7.19 -8.08 10.18
N LEU A 18 8.09 -8.67 9.38
CA LEU A 18 8.61 -8.02 8.17
C LEU A 18 7.50 -7.72 7.15
N LEU A 19 6.62 -8.70 6.87
CA LEU A 19 5.50 -8.50 5.93
C LEU A 19 4.55 -7.40 6.40
N ILE A 20 4.19 -7.38 7.69
CA ILE A 20 3.37 -6.31 8.29
C ILE A 20 4.06 -4.95 8.11
N SER A 21 5.37 -4.86 8.36
CA SER A 21 6.13 -3.62 8.15
C SER A 21 6.10 -3.16 6.67
N CYS A 22 6.17 -4.11 5.73
CA CYS A 22 6.04 -3.81 4.30
C CYS A 22 4.64 -3.29 3.94
N ILE A 23 3.60 -3.89 4.51
CA ILE A 23 2.21 -3.46 4.30
C ILE A 23 2.00 -2.05 4.83
N ASP A 24 2.39 -1.76 6.08
CA ASP A 24 2.30 -0.42 6.68
C ASP A 24 3.03 0.63 5.85
N HIS A 25 4.23 0.31 5.39
CA HIS A 25 5.00 1.20 4.53
C HIS A 25 4.30 1.45 3.19
N TYR A 26 3.79 0.40 2.56
CA TYR A 26 3.04 0.51 1.30
C TYR A 26 1.79 1.39 1.46
N GLN A 27 1.01 1.18 2.51
CA GLN A 27 -0.18 1.97 2.82
C GLN A 27 0.18 3.43 3.05
N THR A 28 1.20 3.71 3.86
CA THR A 28 1.67 5.06 4.16
C THR A 28 2.10 5.79 2.90
N ALA A 29 2.92 5.15 2.06
CA ALA A 29 3.40 5.74 0.81
C ALA A 29 2.26 6.01 -0.17
N PHE A 30 1.30 5.09 -0.27
CA PHE A 30 0.13 5.26 -1.13
C PHE A 30 -0.75 6.44 -0.66
N ASN A 31 -1.01 6.54 0.64
CA ASN A 31 -1.83 7.61 1.21
C ASN A 31 -1.17 8.99 1.07
N GLN A 32 0.15 9.07 1.24
CA GLN A 32 0.92 10.29 0.98
C GLN A 32 0.76 10.72 -0.48
N LYS A 33 0.95 9.80 -1.43
CA LYS A 33 0.80 10.05 -2.87
C LYS A 33 -0.61 10.51 -3.23
N LEU A 34 -1.64 9.88 -2.68
CA LEU A 34 -3.04 10.29 -2.89
C LEU A 34 -3.31 11.68 -2.31
N SER A 35 -2.79 11.98 -1.12
CA SER A 35 -2.94 13.28 -0.48
C SER A 35 -2.28 14.40 -1.28
N GLU A 36 -1.10 14.14 -1.85
CA GLU A 36 -0.41 15.07 -2.74
C GLU A 36 -1.17 15.28 -4.05
N LEU A 37 -1.65 14.20 -4.67
CA LEU A 37 -2.45 14.27 -5.90
C LEU A 37 -3.72 15.09 -5.69
N LEU A 38 -4.38 14.88 -4.57
CA LEU A 38 -5.59 15.60 -4.18
C LEU A 38 -5.32 17.09 -3.98
N LYS A 39 -4.27 17.46 -3.23
CA LYS A 39 -3.85 18.85 -3.04
C LYS A 39 -3.47 19.55 -4.34
N ALA A 40 -2.88 18.82 -5.29
CA ALA A 40 -2.49 19.33 -6.59
C ALA A 40 -3.67 19.42 -7.59
N SER A 41 -4.79 18.76 -7.31
CA SER A 41 -5.93 18.71 -8.21
C SER A 41 -6.79 19.97 -8.13
N THR A 42 -7.15 20.50 -9.29
CA THR A 42 -7.99 21.71 -9.40
C THR A 42 -9.48 21.46 -9.08
N SER A 43 -9.89 20.21 -9.03
CA SER A 43 -11.25 19.77 -8.68
C SER A 43 -11.27 18.31 -8.23
N GLY A 44 -12.31 17.92 -7.49
CA GLY A 44 -12.50 16.51 -7.09
C GLY A 44 -12.63 15.56 -8.29
N LEU A 45 -13.27 15.99 -9.37
CA LEU A 45 -13.35 15.18 -10.60
C LEU A 45 -11.98 15.01 -11.26
N GLY A 46 -11.17 16.08 -11.28
CA GLY A 46 -9.79 16.04 -11.78
C GLY A 46 -8.90 15.09 -10.96
N PHE A 47 -9.10 15.05 -9.64
CA PHE A 47 -8.45 14.07 -8.77
C PHE A 47 -8.84 12.63 -9.14
N ILE A 48 -10.15 12.36 -9.24
CA ILE A 48 -10.66 11.01 -9.57
C ILE A 48 -10.12 10.55 -10.93
N ALA A 49 -10.14 11.43 -11.94
CA ALA A 49 -9.61 11.12 -13.27
C ALA A 49 -8.14 10.72 -13.23
N GLN A 50 -7.28 11.51 -12.56
CA GLN A 50 -5.86 11.21 -12.44
C GLN A 50 -5.58 9.94 -11.63
N LEU A 51 -6.39 9.66 -10.60
CA LEU A 51 -6.31 8.42 -9.84
C LEU A 51 -6.60 7.21 -10.74
N LEU A 52 -7.68 7.23 -11.51
CA LEU A 52 -8.02 6.14 -12.44
C LEU A 52 -6.95 5.96 -13.52
N GLU A 53 -6.39 7.04 -14.06
CA GLU A 53 -5.26 6.96 -14.99
C GLU A 53 -4.03 6.30 -14.35
N SER A 54 -3.79 6.53 -13.06
CA SER A 54 -2.68 5.88 -12.35
C SER A 54 -2.87 4.37 -12.24
N VAL A 55 -4.11 3.91 -12.03
CA VAL A 55 -4.46 2.48 -12.02
C VAL A 55 -4.27 1.87 -13.41
N ILE A 56 -4.65 2.60 -14.48
CA ILE A 56 -4.42 2.13 -15.86
C ILE A 56 -2.92 2.01 -16.15
N ARG A 57 -2.10 2.95 -15.68
CA ARG A 57 -0.63 2.86 -15.84
C ARG A 57 -0.07 1.64 -15.11
N GLU A 58 -0.52 1.37 -13.89
CA GLU A 58 -0.12 0.19 -13.12
C GLU A 58 -0.56 -1.12 -13.80
N ALA A 59 -1.77 -1.16 -14.37
CA ALA A 59 -2.26 -2.32 -15.10
C ALA A 59 -1.44 -2.64 -16.37
N ASN A 60 -0.75 -1.63 -16.93
CA ASN A 60 0.14 -1.78 -18.08
C ASN A 60 1.61 -2.05 -17.69
N ASP A 61 1.92 -2.17 -16.39
CA ASP A 61 3.26 -2.53 -15.93
C ASP A 61 3.64 -3.93 -16.47
N PRO A 62 4.80 -4.10 -17.14
CA PRO A 62 5.23 -5.38 -17.70
C PRO A 62 5.33 -6.51 -16.67
N GLU A 63 5.64 -6.19 -15.41
CA GLU A 63 5.75 -7.15 -14.32
C GLU A 63 4.38 -7.51 -13.71
N ARG A 64 3.31 -6.76 -14.04
CA ARG A 64 1.91 -7.07 -13.69
C ARG A 64 1.69 -7.40 -12.21
N LYS A 65 2.36 -6.66 -11.31
CA LYS A 65 2.39 -6.93 -9.87
C LYS A 65 1.03 -6.76 -9.18
N GLY A 66 0.24 -5.79 -9.64
CA GLY A 66 -1.03 -5.43 -9.03
C GLY A 66 -0.90 -4.89 -7.60
N CYS A 67 -2.03 -4.83 -6.90
CA CYS A 67 -2.09 -4.27 -5.56
C CYS A 67 -1.55 -5.24 -4.51
N LEU A 68 -0.52 -4.81 -3.77
CA LEU A 68 0.08 -5.60 -2.69
C LEU A 68 -0.95 -6.03 -1.64
N LEU A 69 -1.86 -5.13 -1.24
CA LEU A 69 -2.89 -5.43 -0.25
C LEU A 69 -3.86 -6.51 -0.73
N VAL A 70 -4.36 -6.37 -1.96
CA VAL A 70 -5.32 -7.33 -2.53
C VAL A 70 -4.68 -8.71 -2.65
N ASN A 71 -3.44 -8.78 -3.16
CA ASN A 71 -2.69 -10.03 -3.24
C ASN A 71 -2.50 -10.65 -1.85
N THR A 72 -2.11 -9.85 -0.86
CA THR A 72 -1.88 -10.31 0.51
C THR A 72 -3.15 -10.87 1.15
N VAL A 73 -4.29 -10.16 1.04
CA VAL A 73 -5.57 -10.63 1.58
C VAL A 73 -6.03 -11.91 0.89
N ASN A 74 -5.82 -12.01 -0.42
CA ASN A 74 -6.20 -13.20 -1.17
C ASN A 74 -5.34 -14.42 -0.80
N GLU A 75 -4.04 -14.25 -0.57
CA GLU A 75 -3.11 -15.33 -0.23
C GLU A 75 -3.15 -15.73 1.25
N LEU A 76 -3.36 -14.76 2.15
CA LEU A 76 -3.23 -14.94 3.60
C LEU A 76 -4.53 -14.67 4.37
N GLY A 77 -5.65 -14.70 3.67
CA GLY A 77 -6.99 -14.68 4.26
C GLY A 77 -7.13 -15.77 5.33
N GLY A 78 -7.68 -15.41 6.48
CA GLY A 78 -7.76 -16.25 7.68
C GLY A 78 -6.63 -16.05 8.69
N CYS A 79 -5.61 -15.23 8.39
CA CYS A 79 -4.59 -14.84 9.37
C CYS A 79 -5.00 -13.53 10.08
N PRO A 80 -5.44 -13.56 11.36
CA PRO A 80 -6.05 -12.39 11.99
C PRO A 80 -5.16 -11.15 12.06
N ARG A 81 -3.84 -11.35 12.25
CA ARG A 81 -2.87 -10.26 12.32
C ARG A 81 -2.65 -9.56 10.98
N ILE A 82 -2.62 -10.31 9.89
CA ILE A 82 -2.42 -9.75 8.54
C ILE A 82 -3.72 -9.09 8.07
N GLU A 83 -4.87 -9.71 8.36
CA GLU A 83 -6.17 -9.11 8.06
C GLU A 83 -6.41 -7.81 8.81
N ALA A 84 -5.99 -7.72 10.07
CA ALA A 84 -6.13 -6.49 10.86
C ALA A 84 -5.41 -5.31 10.20
N VAL A 85 -4.19 -5.53 9.71
CA VAL A 85 -3.37 -4.50 9.07
C VAL A 85 -3.87 -4.18 7.66
N ALA A 86 -4.35 -5.19 6.91
CA ALA A 86 -4.87 -4.98 5.56
C ALA A 86 -6.27 -4.35 5.51
N ARG A 87 -7.03 -4.38 6.62
CA ARG A 87 -8.34 -3.72 6.73
C ARG A 87 -8.27 -2.24 7.08
N GLU A 88 -7.10 -1.73 7.46
CA GLU A 88 -6.95 -0.31 7.74
C GLU A 88 -7.23 0.47 6.45
N SER A 89 -8.19 1.39 6.50
CA SER A 89 -8.73 2.00 5.29
C SER A 89 -7.74 3.02 4.72
N LEU A 90 -7.11 2.68 3.59
CA LEU A 90 -6.24 3.57 2.80
C LEU A 90 -6.85 4.98 2.63
N PHE A 91 -8.16 5.05 2.44
CA PHE A 91 -8.83 6.31 2.11
C PHE A 91 -9.21 7.18 3.30
N GLU A 92 -9.39 6.63 4.50
CA GLU A 92 -9.80 7.46 5.64
C GLU A 92 -8.77 8.55 5.92
N SER A 93 -7.49 8.21 5.92
CA SER A 93 -6.42 9.20 6.16
C SER A 93 -6.36 10.32 5.09
N VAL A 94 -6.72 10.01 3.84
CA VAL A 94 -6.66 10.94 2.70
C VAL A 94 -7.82 11.94 2.76
N PHE A 95 -9.01 11.48 3.12
CA PHE A 95 -10.23 12.30 3.13
C PHE A 95 -10.58 12.90 4.50
N SER A 96 -9.89 12.54 5.58
CA SER A 96 -10.15 13.06 6.93
C SER A 96 -9.88 14.56 7.10
N ASN A 97 -9.22 15.21 6.14
CA ASN A 97 -8.77 16.62 6.22
C ASN A 97 -9.28 17.50 5.06
N ILE A 98 -10.31 17.05 4.34
CA ILE A 98 -11.05 17.84 3.34
C ILE A 98 -12.41 18.20 3.93
#